data_AF-A0A9X0CIM4-F1
#
_entry.id   AF-A0A9X0CIM4-F1
#
_cell.length_a   1.000
_cell.length_b   1.000
_cell.length_c   1.000
_cell.angle_alpha   90.00
_cell.angle_beta   90.00
_cell.angle_gamma   90.00
#
_symmetry.space_group_name_H-M   'P 1'
#
loop_
_entity.id
_entity.type
_entity.pdbx_description
1 polymer ?
#
loop_
_entity_poly.entity_id
_entity_poly.type
_entity_poly.pdbx_seq_one_letter_code
_entity_poly.pdbx_strand_id
1 'polypeptide(L)'
;FRRYQQRLAERKTPYPVVPGLTDSRRAELQNTIAEHRQKYPAFSLLANHVLSNMKIRKSEQRRDALLARLNVDTDQLLAAPKLYEVTPDILDSFTSRSAPVIARAQQCHNEEMRRLKLPWWKKIMG
;
A
#
# COMPACT_ATOMS: atom_id res chain seq x y z
N PHE A 1 29.82 5.55 -19.90
CA PHE A 1 29.95 7.00 -19.70
C PHE A 1 29.44 7.85 -20.87
N ARG A 2 29.91 7.65 -22.11
CA ARG A 2 29.52 8.47 -23.28
C ARG A 2 27.99 8.52 -23.55
N ARG A 3 27.30 7.38 -23.46
CA ARG A 3 25.82 7.26 -23.58
C ARG A 3 25.02 7.90 -22.43
N TYR A 4 25.65 8.12 -21.27
CA TYR A 4 25.02 8.80 -20.13
C TYR A 4 25.13 10.33 -20.31
N GLN A 5 26.29 10.80 -20.74
CA GLN A 5 26.52 12.20 -21.13
C GLN A 5 25.60 12.62 -22.30
N GLN A 6 25.41 11.77 -23.32
CA GLN A 6 24.47 12.02 -24.42
C GLN A 6 23.02 12.17 -23.94
N ARG A 7 22.53 11.28 -23.07
CA ARG A 7 21.18 11.39 -22.50
C ARG A 7 20.97 12.65 -21.65
N LEU A 8 22.00 13.13 -20.97
CA LEU A 8 21.95 14.39 -20.22
C LEU A 8 21.94 15.61 -21.16
N ALA A 9 22.66 15.54 -22.29
CA ALA A 9 22.66 16.58 -23.31
C ALA A 9 21.32 16.65 -24.06
N GLU A 10 20.75 15.51 -24.45
CA GLU A 10 19.42 15.39 -25.08
C GLU A 10 18.29 15.86 -24.16
N ARG A 11 18.42 15.64 -22.85
CA ARG A 11 17.46 16.18 -21.87
C ARG A 11 17.57 17.70 -21.69
N LYS A 12 18.71 18.29 -22.04
CA LYS A 12 18.97 19.74 -21.94
C LYS A 12 18.66 20.49 -23.23
N THR A 13 18.31 19.82 -24.33
CA THR A 13 17.93 20.52 -25.56
C THR A 13 16.63 21.28 -25.32
N PRO A 14 16.62 22.61 -25.46
CA PRO A 14 15.39 23.39 -25.39
C PRO A 14 14.40 22.85 -26.42
N TYR A 15 13.13 22.67 -26.03
CA TYR A 15 12.09 22.27 -26.97
C TYR A 15 12.07 23.26 -28.15
N PRO A 16 12.00 22.77 -29.40
CA PRO A 16 11.95 23.66 -30.55
C PRO A 16 10.73 24.56 -30.43
N VAL A 17 10.92 25.86 -30.63
CA VAL A 17 9.82 26.83 -30.64
C VAL A 17 8.91 26.48 -31.80
N VAL A 18 7.69 26.06 -31.49
CA VAL A 18 6.68 25.72 -32.49
C VAL A 18 6.36 26.99 -33.30
N PRO A 19 6.44 26.96 -34.64
CA PRO A 19 6.10 28.12 -35.47
C PRO A 19 4.70 28.65 -35.13
N GLY A 20 4.57 29.95 -34.89
CA GLY A 20 3.30 30.60 -34.52
C GLY A 20 2.92 30.55 -33.04
N LEU A 21 3.75 29.93 -32.18
CA LEU A 21 3.54 29.90 -30.73
C LEU A 21 4.47 30.88 -30.00
N THR A 22 4.32 32.16 -30.32
CA THR A 22 4.94 33.27 -29.58
C THR A 22 4.46 33.31 -28.14
N ASP A 23 5.24 33.92 -27.24
CA ASP A 23 4.88 33.99 -25.82
C ASP A 23 3.57 34.76 -25.57
N SER A 24 3.27 35.79 -26.38
CA SER A 24 1.98 36.48 -26.37
C SER A 24 0.83 35.53 -26.72
N ARG A 25 0.98 34.74 -27.77
CA ARG A 25 -0.02 33.76 -28.19
C ARG A 25 -0.22 32.66 -27.14
N ARG A 26 0.85 32.26 -26.46
CA ARG A 26 0.79 31.31 -25.34
C ARG A 26 -0.02 31.89 -24.18
N ALA A 27 0.17 33.16 -23.85
CA ALA A 27 -0.60 33.84 -22.80
C ALA A 27 -2.09 33.95 -23.15
N GLU A 28 -2.42 34.33 -24.39
CA GLU A 28 -3.80 34.36 -24.88
C GLU A 28 -4.49 33.01 -24.75
N LEU A 29 -3.83 31.94 -25.22
CA LEU A 29 -4.37 30.58 -25.15
C LEU A 29 -4.57 30.13 -23.70
N GLN A 30 -3.67 30.49 -22.78
CA GLN A 30 -3.85 30.20 -21.36
C GLN A 30 -5.09 30.90 -20.79
N ASN A 31 -5.33 32.16 -21.16
CA ASN A 31 -6.53 32.88 -20.74
C ASN A 31 -7.81 32.23 -21.30
N THR A 32 -7.84 31.88 -22.59
CA THR A 32 -8.99 31.18 -23.19
C THR A 32 -9.26 29.83 -22.52
N ILE A 33 -8.20 29.07 -22.18
CA ILE A 33 -8.33 27.80 -21.46
C ILE A 33 -8.88 28.03 -20.05
N ALA A 34 -8.40 29.06 -19.34
CA ALA A 34 -8.86 29.39 -18.00
C ALA A 34 -10.35 29.79 -17.99
N GLU A 35 -10.76 30.68 -18.90
CA GLU A 35 -12.15 31.08 -19.09
C GLU A 35 -13.05 29.89 -19.43
N HIS A 36 -12.61 29.01 -20.33
CA HIS A 36 -13.37 27.82 -20.70
C HIS A 36 -13.52 26.85 -19.52
N ARG A 37 -12.48 26.68 -18.69
CA ARG A 37 -12.54 25.88 -17.46
C ARG A 37 -13.49 26.48 -16.43
N GLN A 38 -13.54 27.81 -16.31
CA GLN A 38 -14.46 28.50 -15.42
C GLN A 38 -15.91 28.37 -15.90
N LYS A 39 -16.13 28.49 -17.21
CA LYS A 39 -17.46 28.38 -17.83
C LYS A 39 -18.03 26.95 -17.78
N TYR A 40 -17.18 25.93 -17.86
CA TYR A 40 -17.58 24.51 -17.87
C TYR A 40 -16.87 23.70 -16.76
N PRO A 41 -17.33 23.81 -15.50
CA PRO A 41 -16.71 23.12 -14.37
C PRO A 41 -17.00 21.61 -14.35
N ALA A 42 -17.86 21.09 -15.25
CA ALA A 42 -18.22 19.67 -15.29
C ALA A 42 -16.98 18.74 -15.35
N PHE A 43 -15.97 19.12 -16.13
CA PHE A 43 -14.73 18.35 -16.22
C PHE A 43 -13.91 18.36 -14.92
N SER A 44 -13.82 19.50 -14.23
CA SER A 44 -13.09 19.59 -12.96
C SER A 44 -13.82 18.88 -11.83
N LEU A 45 -15.15 18.98 -11.79
CA LEU A 45 -15.99 18.24 -10.84
C LEU A 45 -15.90 16.72 -11.05
N LEU A 46 -15.95 16.25 -12.30
CA LEU A 46 -15.78 14.83 -12.62
C LEU A 46 -14.38 14.34 -12.24
N ALA A 47 -13.33 15.09 -12.58
CA ALA A 47 -11.97 14.73 -12.21
C ALA A 47 -11.80 14.64 -10.68
N ASN A 48 -12.33 15.61 -9.94
CA ASN A 48 -12.31 15.59 -8.47
C ASN A 48 -13.10 14.41 -7.90
N HIS A 49 -14.28 14.11 -8.46
CA HIS A 49 -15.10 12.97 -8.04
C HIS A 49 -14.38 11.64 -8.27
N VAL A 50 -13.79 11.44 -9.47
CA VAL A 50 -13.02 10.24 -9.79
C VAL A 50 -11.83 10.09 -8.84
N LEU A 51 -11.05 11.14 -8.62
CA LEU A 51 -9.89 11.11 -7.72
C LEU A 51 -10.29 10.85 -6.26
N SER A 52 -11.38 11.45 -5.79
CA SER A 52 -11.91 11.23 -4.44
C SER A 52 -12.37 9.77 -4.27
N ASN A 53 -13.16 9.27 -5.23
CA ASN A 53 -13.67 7.90 -5.19
C ASN A 53 -12.57 6.86 -5.32
N MET A 54 -11.49 7.13 -6.05
CA MET A 54 -10.36 6.21 -6.11
C MET A 54 -9.73 5.99 -4.73
N LYS A 55 -9.62 7.05 -3.91
CA LYS A 55 -9.12 6.93 -2.53
C LYS A 55 -10.07 6.11 -1.67
N ILE A 56 -11.37 6.39 -1.75
CA ILE A 56 -12.41 5.66 -1.02
C ILE A 56 -12.38 4.18 -1.40
N ARG A 57 -12.45 3.86 -2.69
CA ARG A 57 -12.40 2.48 -3.20
C ARG A 57 -11.15 1.74 -2.76
N LYS A 58 -9.98 2.38 -2.78
CA LYS A 58 -8.74 1.78 -2.29
C LYS A 58 -8.80 1.47 -0.78
N SER A 59 -9.38 2.38 0.00
CA SER A 59 -9.57 2.16 1.44
C SER A 59 -10.57 1.04 1.73
N GLU A 60 -11.66 0.96 0.97
CA GLU A 60 -12.66 -0.09 1.06
C GLU A 60 -12.08 -1.44 0.67
N GLN A 61 -11.36 -1.53 -0.45
CA GLN A 61 -10.65 -2.75 -0.86
C GLN A 61 -9.68 -3.24 0.22
N ARG A 62 -8.94 -2.32 0.86
CA ARG A 62 -8.07 -2.67 1.98
C ARG A 62 -8.88 -3.18 3.17
N ARG A 63 -10.00 -2.54 3.50
CA ARG A 63 -10.89 -2.95 4.58
C ARG A 63 -11.45 -4.34 4.32
N ASP A 64 -11.96 -4.59 3.11
CA ASP A 64 -12.54 -5.87 2.71
C ASP A 64 -11.49 -6.99 2.70
N ALA A 65 -10.28 -6.72 2.23
CA ALA A 65 -9.17 -7.69 2.29
C ALA A 65 -8.78 -8.04 3.73
N LEU A 66 -8.78 -7.07 4.64
CA LEU A 66 -8.53 -7.31 6.06
C LEU A 66 -9.66 -8.13 6.70
N LEU A 67 -10.91 -7.82 6.39
CA LEU A 67 -12.06 -8.59 6.89
C LEU A 67 -12.05 -10.03 6.36
N ALA A 68 -11.78 -10.23 5.07
CA ALA A 68 -11.66 -11.56 4.49
C ALA A 68 -10.57 -12.37 5.20
N ARG A 69 -9.42 -11.75 5.47
CA ARG A 69 -8.35 -12.39 6.23
C ARG A 69 -8.79 -12.76 7.65
N LEU A 70 -9.43 -11.84 8.38
CA LEU A 70 -9.90 -12.12 9.74
C LEU A 70 -10.93 -13.26 9.77
N ASN A 71 -11.81 -13.33 8.79
CA ASN A 71 -12.78 -14.42 8.67
C ASN A 71 -12.05 -15.75 8.45
N VAL A 72 -11.10 -15.80 7.50
CA VAL A 72 -10.29 -17.01 7.26
C VAL A 72 -9.51 -17.43 8.50
N ASP A 73 -8.85 -16.49 9.18
CA ASP A 73 -8.11 -16.76 10.40
C ASP A 73 -9.05 -17.29 11.51
N THR A 74 -10.28 -16.75 11.62
CA THR A 74 -11.30 -17.19 12.58
C THR A 74 -11.79 -18.60 12.27
N ASP A 75 -12.14 -18.88 11.01
CA ASP A 75 -12.58 -20.20 10.57
C ASP A 75 -11.49 -21.25 10.81
N GLN A 76 -10.23 -20.90 10.56
CA GLN A 76 -9.09 -21.77 10.83
C GLN A 76 -8.92 -22.08 12.33
N LEU A 77 -9.14 -21.10 13.21
CA LEU A 77 -9.10 -21.33 14.65
C LEU A 77 -10.27 -22.19 15.15
N LEU A 78 -11.47 -21.99 14.60
CA LEU A 78 -12.65 -22.80 14.92
C LEU A 78 -12.50 -24.24 14.41
N ALA A 79 -11.78 -24.43 13.31
CA ALA A 79 -11.46 -25.74 12.74
C ALA A 79 -10.18 -26.37 13.33
N ALA A 80 -9.57 -25.79 14.37
CA ALA A 80 -8.33 -26.30 14.93
C ALA A 80 -8.53 -27.72 15.51
N PRO A 81 -7.70 -28.70 15.11
CA PRO A 81 -7.79 -30.06 15.63
C PRO A 81 -7.36 -30.13 17.08
N LYS A 82 -7.70 -31.23 17.76
CA LYS A 82 -7.14 -31.51 19.08
C LYS A 82 -5.66 -31.86 18.93
N LEU A 83 -4.87 -31.63 19.98
CA LEU A 83 -3.41 -31.79 19.95
C LEU A 83 -2.94 -33.18 19.49
N TYR A 84 -3.69 -34.24 19.81
CA TYR A 84 -3.32 -35.61 19.42
C TYR A 84 -3.72 -35.96 17.97
N GLU A 85 -4.50 -35.12 17.30
CA GLU A 85 -4.99 -35.32 15.93
C GLU A 85 -4.15 -34.54 14.90
N VAL A 86 -3.14 -33.80 15.35
CA VAL A 86 -2.30 -32.96 14.50
C VAL A 86 -1.36 -33.81 13.65
N THR A 87 -1.55 -33.75 12.33
CA THR A 87 -0.60 -34.27 11.34
C THR A 87 0.31 -33.15 10.83
N PRO A 88 1.49 -33.46 10.23
CA PRO A 88 2.37 -32.44 9.65
C PRO A 88 1.66 -31.58 8.59
N ASP A 89 0.79 -32.17 7.79
CA ASP A 89 0.02 -31.42 6.77
C ASP A 89 -0.92 -30.38 7.39
N ILE A 90 -1.53 -30.72 8.54
CA ILE A 90 -2.36 -29.76 9.27
C ILE A 90 -1.47 -28.68 9.87
N LEU A 91 -0.32 -29.03 10.44
CA LEU A 91 0.61 -28.06 11.00
C LEU A 91 1.03 -27.03 9.93
N ASP A 92 1.36 -27.47 8.72
CA ASP A 92 1.75 -26.61 7.61
C ASP A 92 0.68 -25.55 7.30
N SER A 93 -0.60 -25.91 7.40
CA SER A 93 -1.72 -24.97 7.19
C SER A 93 -1.75 -23.81 8.20
N PHE A 94 -1.25 -24.03 9.43
CA PHE A 94 -1.16 -22.99 10.48
C PHE A 94 0.16 -22.20 10.44
N THR A 95 1.11 -22.61 9.58
CA THR A 95 2.40 -21.93 9.47
C THR A 95 2.40 -20.88 8.37
N SER A 96 2.92 -19.69 8.68
CA SER A 96 3.15 -18.68 7.67
C SER A 96 4.44 -18.97 6.90
N ARG A 97 4.44 -18.78 5.57
CA ARG A 97 5.65 -18.83 4.73
C ARG A 97 6.46 -17.52 4.72
N SER A 98 5.96 -16.48 5.39
CA SER A 98 6.60 -15.17 5.43
C SER A 98 7.69 -15.13 6.49
N ALA A 99 8.96 -15.05 6.07
CA ALA A 99 10.11 -14.95 6.96
C ALA A 99 9.97 -13.90 8.10
N PRO A 100 9.53 -12.65 7.86
CA PRO A 100 9.34 -11.70 8.96
C PRO A 100 8.21 -12.10 9.93
N VAL A 101 7.16 -12.78 9.45
CA VAL A 101 6.09 -13.30 10.32
C VAL A 101 6.61 -14.44 11.18
N ILE A 102 7.36 -15.38 10.60
CA ILE A 102 7.99 -16.50 11.32
C ILE A 102 8.93 -15.97 12.41
N ALA A 103 9.83 -15.04 12.04
CA ALA A 103 10.78 -14.45 12.98
C ALA A 103 10.07 -13.76 14.15
N ARG A 104 9.00 -13.00 13.85
CA ARG A 104 8.19 -12.33 14.88
C ARG A 104 7.48 -13.35 15.79
N ALA A 105 6.88 -14.39 15.22
CA ALA A 105 6.22 -15.44 15.99
C ALA A 105 7.19 -16.15 16.94
N GLN A 106 8.39 -16.50 16.46
CA GLN A 106 9.44 -17.12 17.27
C GLN A 106 9.90 -16.18 18.39
N GLN A 107 10.07 -14.89 18.11
CA GLN A 107 10.44 -13.90 19.12
C GLN A 107 9.38 -13.84 20.24
N CYS A 108 8.10 -13.68 19.87
CA CYS A 108 6.99 -13.62 20.82
C CYS A 108 6.89 -14.90 21.66
N HIS A 109 7.03 -16.06 21.03
CA HIS A 109 7.08 -17.34 21.75
C HIS A 109 8.23 -17.39 22.76
N ASN A 110 9.44 -16.97 22.37
CA ASN A 110 10.61 -16.96 23.24
C ASN A 110 10.44 -16.00 24.43
N GLU A 111 9.82 -14.84 24.20
CA GLU A 111 9.48 -13.87 25.26
C GLU A 111 8.48 -14.47 26.25
N GLU A 112 7.45 -15.15 25.74
CA GLU A 112 6.44 -15.80 26.57
C GLU A 112 7.04 -16.95 27.39
N MET A 113 7.87 -17.79 26.77
CA MET A 113 8.57 -18.86 27.48
C MET A 113 9.53 -18.32 28.54
N ARG A 114 10.19 -17.18 28.30
CA ARG A 114 11.00 -16.49 29.32
C ARG A 114 10.14 -16.03 30.49
N ARG A 115 8.97 -15.44 30.23
CA ARG A 115 8.00 -15.00 31.25
C ARG A 115 7.51 -16.17 32.10
N LEU A 116 7.14 -17.29 31.46
CA LEU A 116 6.65 -18.48 32.15
C LEU A 116 7.72 -19.12 33.06
N LYS A 117 9.00 -19.05 32.65
CA LYS A 117 10.14 -19.57 33.42
C LYS A 117 10.60 -18.67 34.57
N LEU A 118 10.03 -17.47 34.73
CA LEU A 118 10.38 -16.62 35.86
C LEU A 118 9.94 -17.24 37.20
N PRO A 119 10.67 -16.99 38.30
CA PRO A 119 10.18 -17.29 39.64
C PRO A 119 8.87 -16.53 39.93
N TRP A 120 7.98 -17.13 40.73
CA TRP A 120 6.64 -16.59 41.01
C TRP A 120 6.67 -15.14 41.54
N TRP A 121 7.65 -14.79 42.39
CA TRP A 121 7.77 -13.42 42.93
C TRP A 121 8.07 -12.37 41.85
N LYS A 122 8.72 -12.75 40.74
CA LYS A 122 8.95 -11.86 39.59
C LYS A 122 7.73 -11.75 38.69
N LYS A 123 6.75 -12.65 38.82
CA LYS A 123 5.50 -12.61 38.04
C LYS A 123 4.46 -11.66 38.64
N ILE A 124 4.53 -11.39 39.95
CA ILE A 124 3.55 -10.57 40.69
C ILE A 124 3.98 -9.11 40.90
N MET A 125 5.25 -8.76 40.61
CA MET A 125 5.83 -7.43 40.84
C MET A 125 6.06 -6.62 39.54
N GLY A 126 5.42 -7.01 38.43
CA GLY A 126 5.63 -6.43 37.09
C GLY A 126 4.36 -5.85 36.50
#